data_AF-A0A087TSJ5-F1
#
_entry.id   AF-A0A087TSJ5-F1
#
_cell.length_a   1.000
_cell.length_b   1.000
_cell.length_c   1.000
_cell.angle_alpha   90.00
_cell.angle_beta   90.00
_cell.angle_gamma   90.00
#
_symmetry.space_group_name_H-M   'P 1'
#
loop_
_entity.id
_entity.type
_entity.pdbx_description
1 polymer ?
#
loop_
_entity_poly.entity_id
_entity_poly.type
_entity_poly.pdbx_seq_one_letter_code
_entity_poly.pdbx_strand_id
1 'polypeptide(L)'
;MQKMSPFLTNKYIHSFIGEPRNIKRLRSGDLLIDTTSAIQSASLLKLTKLGQIDVTVSAHKTLNFSRGLISEIDLLSVSEEEFVSELANQNICAARRIKMRKEGQLIGTKHVILTFKSPDLPKNIKAGYLNCPVRPYIPNPMRCFQCQCFGHSKISCRGKLTSARCAMVGHDSDTCTAASLCI
;
A
#
# COMPACT_ATOMS: atom_id res chain seq x y z
N MET A 1 -23.19 18.88 3.19
CA MET A 1 -22.58 18.64 1.86
C MET A 1 -23.63 18.89 0.81
N GLN A 2 -23.44 19.89 -0.06
CA GLN A 2 -24.25 20.06 -1.26
C GLN A 2 -24.12 18.79 -2.11
N LYS A 3 -25.21 18.03 -2.26
CA LYS A 3 -25.23 16.84 -3.09
C LYS A 3 -25.29 17.27 -4.55
N MET A 4 -24.16 17.23 -5.23
CA MET A 4 -24.13 17.37 -6.69
C MET A 4 -24.63 16.07 -7.33
N SER A 5 -25.42 16.20 -8.39
CA SER A 5 -25.88 15.04 -9.17
C SER A 5 -24.67 14.29 -9.76
N PRO A 6 -24.62 12.95 -9.69
CA PRO A 6 -23.55 12.16 -10.31
C PRO A 6 -23.36 12.48 -11.80
N PHE A 7 -24.44 12.78 -12.51
CA PHE A 7 -24.38 13.16 -13.93
C PHE A 7 -23.67 14.50 -14.14
N LEU A 8 -23.90 15.48 -13.26
CA LEU A 8 -23.22 16.77 -13.33
C LEU A 8 -21.74 16.63 -12.98
N THR A 9 -21.44 15.91 -11.90
CA THR A 9 -20.05 15.61 -11.52
C THR A 9 -19.30 14.91 -12.64
N ASN A 10 -19.93 13.93 -13.30
CA ASN A 10 -19.31 13.24 -14.43
C ASN A 10 -19.07 14.20 -15.60
N LYS A 11 -20.06 15.02 -15.99
CA LYS A 11 -19.89 16.01 -17.06
C LYS A 11 -18.75 16.99 -16.78
N TYR A 12 -18.63 17.48 -15.54
CA TYR A 12 -17.54 18.38 -15.18
C TYR A 12 -16.17 17.70 -15.28
N ILE A 13 -16.03 16.48 -14.76
CA ILE A 13 -14.78 15.71 -14.87
C ILE A 13 -14.41 15.50 -16.34
N HIS A 14 -15.38 15.03 -17.15
CA HIS A 14 -15.17 14.83 -18.58
C HIS A 14 -14.84 16.14 -19.32
N SER A 15 -15.44 17.27 -18.95
CA SER A 15 -15.12 18.56 -19.56
C SER A 15 -13.69 19.04 -19.25
N PHE A 16 -13.15 18.64 -18.10
CA PHE A 16 -11.87 19.14 -17.62
C PHE A 16 -10.68 18.27 -18.07
N ILE A 17 -10.86 16.94 -18.11
CA ILE A 17 -9.79 16.00 -18.47
C ILE A 17 -10.11 15.06 -19.64
N GLY A 18 -11.30 15.15 -20.23
CA GLY A 18 -11.78 14.15 -21.17
C GLY A 18 -12.19 12.85 -20.46
N GLU A 19 -12.21 11.74 -21.19
CA GLU A 19 -12.61 10.44 -20.65
C GLU A 19 -11.49 9.81 -19.81
N PRO A 20 -11.70 9.59 -18.49
CA PRO A 20 -10.77 8.82 -17.67
C PRO A 20 -10.99 7.31 -17.87
N ARG A 21 -10.03 6.50 -17.41
CA ARG A 21 -10.13 5.04 -17.47
C ARG A 21 -11.23 4.50 -16.56
N ASN A 22 -11.37 5.09 -15.37
CA ASN A 22 -12.38 4.69 -14.40
C ASN A 22 -12.68 5.83 -13.42
N ILE A 23 -13.91 5.87 -12.91
CA ILE A 23 -14.32 6.74 -11.80
C ILE A 23 -15.11 5.89 -10.82
N LYS A 24 -14.67 5.88 -9.56
CA LYS A 24 -15.30 5.10 -8.50
C LYS A 24 -15.50 5.94 -7.25
N ARG A 25 -16.70 5.87 -6.66
CA ARG A 25 -16.97 6.47 -5.36
C ARG A 25 -16.46 5.58 -4.23
N LEU A 26 -15.69 6.14 -3.32
CA LEU A 26 -15.18 5.47 -2.13
C LEU A 26 -16.20 5.52 -0.99
N ARG A 27 -16.01 4.66 0.02
CA ARG A 27 -16.86 4.66 1.24
C ARG A 27 -16.75 5.96 2.04
N SER A 28 -15.63 6.67 1.96
CA SER A 28 -15.45 8.00 2.54
C SER A 28 -16.36 9.06 1.89
N GLY A 29 -16.87 8.78 0.69
CA GLY A 29 -17.62 9.74 -0.12
C GLY A 29 -16.79 10.36 -1.24
N ASP A 30 -15.45 10.24 -1.18
CA ASP A 30 -14.52 10.76 -2.19
C ASP A 30 -14.63 10.01 -3.52
N LEU A 31 -14.09 10.63 -4.58
CA LEU A 31 -13.98 10.01 -5.90
C LEU A 31 -12.54 9.55 -6.14
N LEU A 32 -12.38 8.29 -6.50
CA LEU A 32 -11.16 7.73 -7.07
C LEU A 32 -11.28 7.81 -8.60
N ILE A 33 -10.30 8.44 -9.24
CA ILE A 33 -10.27 8.62 -10.70
C ILE A 33 -8.97 8.00 -11.23
N ASP A 34 -9.12 7.02 -12.12
CA ASP A 34 -7.99 6.41 -12.82
C ASP A 34 -7.81 7.13 -14.16
N THR A 35 -6.70 7.83 -14.33
CA THR A 35 -6.39 8.59 -15.55
C THR A 35 -5.70 7.73 -16.61
N THR A 36 -5.87 8.07 -17.88
CA THR A 36 -5.19 7.39 -19.00
C THR A 36 -3.81 7.99 -19.31
N SER A 37 -3.58 9.26 -18.94
CA SER A 37 -2.37 10.01 -19.30
C SER A 37 -1.84 10.86 -18.14
N ALA A 38 -0.54 11.11 -18.15
CA ALA A 38 0.13 12.06 -17.26
C ALA A 38 -0.44 13.49 -17.40
N ILE A 39 -0.93 13.86 -18.59
CA ILE A 39 -1.53 15.17 -18.83
C ILE A 39 -2.86 15.30 -18.05
N GLN A 40 -3.69 14.26 -18.08
CA GLN A 40 -4.96 14.25 -17.34
C GLN A 40 -4.71 14.35 -15.84
N SER A 41 -3.79 13.56 -15.29
CA SER A 41 -3.47 13.59 -13.86
C SER A 41 -2.87 14.93 -13.43
N ALA A 42 -1.98 15.51 -14.23
CA ALA A 42 -1.43 16.85 -13.98
C ALA A 42 -2.50 17.95 -14.02
N SER A 43 -3.47 17.86 -14.94
CA SER A 43 -4.62 18.77 -14.98
C SER A 43 -5.49 18.60 -13.74
N LEU A 44 -5.88 17.35 -13.39
CA LEU A 44 -6.68 17.07 -12.20
C LEU A 44 -6.07 17.61 -10.91
N LEU A 45 -4.74 17.50 -10.74
CA LEU A 45 -4.06 17.99 -9.54
C LEU A 45 -4.17 19.52 -9.38
N LYS A 46 -4.46 20.26 -10.45
CA LYS A 46 -4.68 21.73 -10.41
C LYS A 46 -6.14 22.10 -10.13
N LEU A 47 -7.05 21.13 -10.13
CA LEU A 47 -8.47 21.35 -9.93
C LEU A 47 -8.76 21.70 -8.47
N THR A 48 -9.25 22.91 -8.24
CA THR A 48 -9.65 23.41 -6.91
C THR A 48 -11.16 23.57 -6.77
N LYS A 49 -11.89 23.61 -7.88
CA LYS A 49 -13.35 23.80 -7.93
C LYS A 49 -14.00 22.86 -8.93
N LEU A 50 -15.13 22.30 -8.54
CA LEU A 50 -16.00 21.47 -9.36
C LEU A 50 -17.38 22.13 -9.38
N GLY A 51 -17.61 22.96 -10.40
CA GLY A 51 -18.74 23.89 -10.43
C GLY A 51 -18.61 24.94 -9.32
N GLN A 52 -19.57 24.97 -8.39
CA GLN A 52 -19.58 25.87 -7.23
C GLN A 52 -18.97 25.25 -5.96
N ILE A 53 -18.51 23.99 -6.03
CA ILE A 53 -18.00 23.25 -4.87
C ILE A 53 -16.48 23.27 -4.88
N ASP A 54 -15.88 23.71 -3.78
CA ASP A 54 -14.43 23.58 -3.58
C ASP A 54 -14.05 22.12 -3.37
N VAL A 55 -13.01 21.68 -4.07
CA VAL A 55 -12.50 20.30 -4.03
C VAL A 55 -11.00 20.29 -3.79
N THR A 56 -10.51 19.22 -3.18
CA THR A 56 -9.08 18.96 -3.03
C THR A 56 -8.74 17.69 -3.78
N VAL A 57 -7.79 17.78 -4.70
CA VAL A 57 -7.29 16.65 -5.45
C VAL A 57 -5.90 16.29 -4.97
N SER A 58 -5.66 15.00 -4.76
CA SER A 58 -4.34 14.49 -4.36
C SER A 58 -4.05 13.16 -5.04
N ALA A 59 -2.77 12.89 -5.30
CA ALA A 59 -2.36 11.60 -5.84
C ALA A 59 -2.66 10.47 -4.83
N HIS A 60 -3.16 9.34 -5.33
CA HIS A 60 -3.46 8.22 -4.46
C HIS A 60 -2.19 7.70 -3.76
N LYS A 61 -2.26 7.54 -2.44
CA LYS A 61 -1.10 7.24 -1.58
C LYS A 61 -0.43 5.90 -1.87
N THR A 62 -1.18 4.94 -2.43
CA THR A 62 -0.70 3.56 -2.59
C THR A 62 -0.90 2.96 -3.98
N LEU A 63 -1.80 3.49 -4.80
CA LEU A 63 -2.16 2.87 -6.10
C LEU A 63 -1.20 3.27 -7.22
N ASN A 64 -0.45 4.35 -7.01
CA ASN A 64 0.61 4.80 -7.92
C ASN A 64 1.95 4.09 -7.66
N PHE A 65 1.96 3.11 -6.75
CA PHE A 65 3.15 2.39 -6.35
C PHE A 65 2.92 0.88 -6.44
N SER A 66 3.95 0.18 -6.86
CA SER A 66 4.02 -1.28 -6.82
C SER A 66 5.15 -1.72 -5.89
N ARG A 67 5.02 -2.91 -5.32
CA ARG A 67 6.05 -3.48 -4.44
C ARG A 67 6.52 -4.81 -5.00
N GLY A 68 7.83 -4.90 -5.18
CA GLY A 68 8.51 -6.10 -5.65
C GLY A 68 9.40 -6.69 -4.57
N LEU A 69 9.68 -7.98 -4.68
CA LEU A 69 10.60 -8.73 -3.86
C LEU A 69 11.73 -9.24 -4.75
N ILE A 70 12.96 -8.89 -4.40
CA ILE A 70 14.17 -9.50 -4.96
C ILE A 70 14.81 -10.42 -3.93
N SER A 71 15.59 -11.38 -4.39
CA SER A 71 16.20 -12.41 -3.55
C SER A 71 17.62 -12.71 -4.00
N GLU A 72 18.57 -11.86 -3.62
CA GLU A 72 19.98 -12.02 -4.00
C GLU A 72 20.89 -12.03 -2.78
N ILE A 73 21.80 -13.01 -2.74
CA ILE A 73 22.71 -13.20 -1.61
C ILE A 73 23.86 -12.19 -1.62
N ASP A 74 24.32 -11.79 -2.80
CA ASP A 74 25.40 -10.82 -2.98
C ASP A 74 25.01 -9.43 -2.49
N LEU A 75 23.69 -9.17 -2.40
CA LEU A 75 23.15 -7.91 -1.91
C LEU A 75 22.87 -7.93 -0.40
N LEU A 76 23.42 -8.88 0.37
CA LEU A 76 23.14 -8.99 1.81
C LEU A 76 23.79 -7.87 2.64
N SER A 77 24.96 -7.40 2.22
CA SER A 77 25.74 -6.33 2.86
C SER A 77 25.23 -4.92 2.52
N VAL A 78 24.48 -4.78 1.42
CA VAL A 78 23.98 -3.49 0.90
C VAL A 78 22.94 -2.89 1.85
N SER A 79 23.04 -1.60 2.12
CA SER A 79 22.08 -0.88 2.99
C SER A 79 20.77 -0.55 2.26
N GLU A 80 19.69 -0.27 3.01
CA GLU A 80 18.40 0.11 2.39
C GLU A 80 18.50 1.46 1.68
N GLU A 81 19.32 2.37 2.21
CA GLU A 81 19.61 3.68 1.65
C GLU A 81 20.35 3.56 0.32
N GLU A 82 21.37 2.70 0.26
CA GLU A 82 22.16 2.43 -0.94
C GLU A 82 21.31 1.83 -2.08
N PHE A 83 20.36 0.96 -1.74
CA PHE A 83 19.38 0.49 -2.73
C PHE A 83 18.56 1.63 -3.34
N VAL A 84 18.12 2.58 -2.51
CA VAL A 84 17.29 3.69 -2.98
C VAL A 84 18.11 4.65 -3.84
N SER A 85 19.37 4.95 -3.48
CA SER A 85 20.24 5.81 -4.29
C SER A 85 20.63 5.17 -5.62
N GLU A 86 21.14 3.93 -5.58
CA GLU A 86 21.71 3.28 -6.77
C GLU A 86 20.64 2.84 -7.77
N LEU A 87 19.43 2.55 -7.29
CA LEU A 87 18.32 2.11 -8.13
C LEU A 87 17.26 3.19 -8.38
N ALA A 88 17.53 4.45 -8.01
CA ALA A 88 16.63 5.58 -8.23
C ALA A 88 16.25 5.74 -9.71
N ASN A 89 17.20 5.47 -10.61
CA ASN A 89 17.03 5.50 -12.07
C ASN A 89 16.01 4.46 -12.59
N GLN A 90 15.73 3.42 -11.82
CA GLN A 90 14.76 2.37 -12.12
C GLN A 90 13.42 2.59 -11.40
N ASN A 91 13.13 3.84 -11.04
CA ASN A 91 11.91 4.28 -10.36
C ASN A 91 11.72 3.70 -8.96
N ILE A 92 12.79 3.24 -8.29
CA ILE A 92 12.70 2.77 -6.91
C ILE A 92 12.76 3.97 -5.96
N CYS A 93 11.92 3.96 -4.93
CA CYS A 93 11.83 5.06 -3.96
C CYS A 93 11.95 4.63 -2.50
N ALA A 94 11.80 3.34 -2.22
CA ALA A 94 12.02 2.79 -0.89
C ALA A 94 12.47 1.34 -1.04
N ALA A 95 13.38 0.93 -0.16
CA ALA A 95 13.80 -0.44 0.01
C ALA A 95 13.56 -0.87 1.45
N ARG A 96 13.26 -2.15 1.68
CA ARG A 96 13.12 -2.73 3.02
C ARG A 96 13.61 -4.16 3.01
N ARG A 97 14.63 -4.46 3.79
CA ARG A 97 15.14 -5.82 3.97
C ARG A 97 14.25 -6.61 4.90
N ILE A 98 13.88 -7.82 4.50
CA ILE A 98 13.19 -8.75 5.38
C ILE A 98 14.20 -9.26 6.41
N LYS A 99 13.86 -9.10 7.69
CA LYS A 99 14.66 -9.60 8.81
C LYS A 99 14.01 -10.85 9.38
N MET A 100 14.82 -11.82 9.75
CA MET A 100 14.41 -13.06 10.41
C MET A 100 14.96 -13.06 11.83
N ARG A 101 14.21 -13.64 12.77
CA ARG A 101 14.69 -13.83 14.14
C ARG A 101 15.35 -15.19 14.26
N LYS A 102 16.63 -15.24 14.62
CA LYS A 102 17.37 -16.48 14.92
C LYS A 102 18.06 -16.29 16.27
N GLU A 103 17.85 -17.23 17.20
CA GLU A 103 18.46 -17.19 18.54
C GLU A 103 18.25 -15.85 19.27
N GLY A 104 17.05 -15.28 19.14
CA GLY A 104 16.68 -14.01 19.77
C GLY A 104 17.15 -12.75 19.01
N GLN A 105 18.11 -12.87 18.08
CA GLN A 105 18.65 -11.76 17.29
C GLN A 105 17.92 -11.56 15.96
N LEU A 106 17.84 -10.32 15.48
CA LEU A 106 17.26 -9.95 14.19
C LEU A 106 18.35 -9.94 13.10
N ILE A 107 18.31 -10.91 12.21
CA ILE A 107 19.29 -11.09 11.12
C ILE A 107 18.65 -10.69 9.79
N GLY A 108 19.35 -9.89 9.00
CA GLY A 108 18.94 -9.54 7.64
C GLY A 108 18.95 -10.76 6.72
N THR A 109 17.94 -10.89 5.86
CA THR A 109 17.90 -11.95 4.84
C THR A 109 18.33 -11.40 3.47
N LYS A 110 18.54 -12.32 2.51
CA LYS A 110 18.75 -11.99 1.09
C LYS A 110 17.53 -11.35 0.41
N HIS A 111 16.39 -11.30 1.10
CA HIS A 111 15.13 -10.82 0.56
C HIS A 111 14.95 -9.34 0.84
N VAL A 112 14.77 -8.56 -0.23
CA VAL A 112 14.56 -7.11 -0.15
C VAL A 112 13.29 -6.75 -0.89
N ILE A 113 12.43 -6.01 -0.21
CA ILE A 113 11.21 -5.45 -0.77
C ILE A 113 11.54 -4.07 -1.33
N LEU A 114 11.29 -3.86 -2.62
CA LEU A 114 11.48 -2.60 -3.31
C LEU A 114 10.13 -1.98 -3.61
N THR A 115 10.01 -0.68 -3.42
CA THR A 115 8.82 0.10 -3.76
C THR A 115 9.13 0.94 -4.99
N PHE A 116 8.34 0.74 -6.03
CA PHE A 116 8.48 1.42 -7.32
C PHE A 116 7.45 2.55 -7.41
N LYS A 117 7.86 3.70 -7.95
CA LYS A 117 7.00 4.83 -8.34
C LYS A 117 6.24 4.54 -9.65
N SER A 118 5.71 3.34 -9.77
CA SER A 118 4.95 2.88 -10.93
C SER A 118 3.87 1.91 -10.45
N PRO A 119 2.64 2.00 -10.97
CA PRO A 119 1.58 1.02 -10.68
C PRO A 119 1.94 -0.36 -11.23
N ASP A 120 2.67 -0.42 -12.34
CA ASP A 120 3.11 -1.66 -12.97
C ASP A 120 4.47 -2.10 -12.42
N LEU A 121 4.55 -3.39 -12.06
CA LEU A 121 5.76 -3.99 -11.52
C LEU A 121 6.68 -4.48 -12.65
N PRO A 122 7.96 -4.06 -12.69
CA PRO A 122 8.90 -4.58 -13.66
C PRO A 122 9.19 -6.07 -13.40
N LYS A 123 9.51 -6.83 -14.46
CA LYS A 123 9.86 -8.26 -14.34
C LYS A 123 11.25 -8.49 -13.74
N ASN A 124 12.19 -7.62 -14.06
CA ASN A 124 13.57 -7.67 -13.59
C ASN A 124 14.07 -6.25 -13.31
N ILE A 125 15.08 -6.14 -12.46
CA ILE A 125 15.87 -4.93 -12.25
C ILE A 125 17.35 -5.24 -12.37
N LYS A 126 18.15 -4.20 -12.62
CA LYS A 126 19.61 -4.30 -12.64
C LYS A 126 20.20 -3.70 -11.38
N ALA A 127 20.77 -4.52 -10.50
CA ALA A 127 21.45 -4.08 -9.28
C ALA A 127 22.97 -4.19 -9.48
N GLY A 128 23.62 -3.07 -9.80
CA GLY A 128 25.02 -3.07 -10.26
C GLY A 128 25.17 -3.90 -11.54
N TYR A 129 25.95 -4.98 -11.46
CA TYR A 129 26.12 -5.94 -12.57
C TYR A 129 25.11 -7.09 -12.54
N LEU A 130 24.31 -7.23 -11.48
CA LEU A 130 23.35 -8.33 -11.30
C LEU A 130 22.03 -8.02 -12.00
N ASN A 131 21.44 -9.03 -12.62
CA ASN A 131 20.08 -8.97 -13.13
C ASN A 131 19.15 -9.74 -12.20
N CYS A 132 18.35 -9.02 -11.40
CA CYS A 132 17.56 -9.60 -10.33
C CYS A 132 16.09 -9.73 -10.78
N PRO A 133 15.51 -10.94 -10.77
CA PRO A 133 14.09 -11.10 -11.04
C PRO A 133 13.26 -10.54 -9.89
N VAL A 134 12.24 -9.76 -10.25
CA VAL A 134 11.33 -9.12 -9.30
C VAL A 134 10.04 -9.92 -9.21
N ARG A 135 9.71 -10.37 -8.01
CA ARG A 135 8.43 -11.04 -7.72
C ARG A 135 7.46 -10.05 -7.09
N PRO A 136 6.15 -10.11 -7.37
CA PRO A 136 5.17 -9.30 -6.63
C PRO A 136 5.28 -9.56 -5.12
N TYR A 137 5.40 -8.49 -4.33
CA TYR A 137 5.39 -8.62 -2.89
C TYR A 137 3.94 -8.72 -2.38
N ILE A 138 3.60 -9.88 -1.83
CA ILE A 138 2.32 -10.11 -1.16
C ILE A 138 2.54 -9.94 0.35
N PRO A 139 2.00 -8.88 0.99
CA PRO A 139 2.14 -8.70 2.43
C PRO A 139 1.37 -9.77 3.19
N ASN A 140 1.79 -10.06 4.42
CA ASN A 140 1.05 -10.93 5.31
C ASN A 140 -0.37 -10.37 5.52
N PRO A 141 -1.41 -11.24 5.56
CA PRO A 141 -2.77 -10.81 5.82
C PRO A 141 -2.85 -9.96 7.08
N MET A 142 -3.56 -8.83 7.01
CA MET A 142 -3.75 -7.99 8.18
C MET A 142 -4.54 -8.76 9.24
N ARG A 143 -3.96 -8.93 10.43
CA ARG A 143 -4.64 -9.46 11.61
C ARG A 143 -5.23 -8.31 12.42
N CYS A 144 -6.50 -8.42 12.75
CA CYS A 144 -7.16 -7.49 13.66
C CYS A 144 -6.80 -7.86 15.10
N PHE A 145 -6.05 -7.01 15.80
CA PHE A 145 -5.65 -7.27 17.19
C PHE A 145 -6.79 -7.12 18.21
N GLN A 146 -8.00 -6.73 17.77
CA GLN A 146 -9.18 -6.72 18.64
C GLN A 146 -9.86 -8.08 18.66
N CYS A 147 -10.22 -8.66 17.50
CA CYS A 147 -10.94 -9.94 17.44
C CYS A 147 -10.07 -11.13 17.00
N GLN A 148 -8.80 -10.91 16.69
CA GLN A 148 -7.83 -11.87 16.16
C GLN A 148 -8.10 -12.42 14.75
N CYS A 149 -9.21 -12.06 14.11
CA CYS A 149 -9.50 -12.45 12.72
C CYS A 149 -8.67 -11.65 11.69
N PHE A 150 -8.52 -12.21 10.50
CA PHE A 150 -7.82 -11.57 9.38
C PHE A 150 -8.75 -10.72 8.50
N GLY A 151 -8.15 -9.82 7.73
CA GLY A 151 -8.80 -9.13 6.61
C GLY A 151 -9.43 -7.76 6.93
N HIS A 152 -9.32 -7.28 8.16
CA HIS A 152 -9.83 -5.96 8.54
C HIS A 152 -8.97 -5.27 9.60
N SER A 153 -9.08 -3.94 9.65
CA SER A 153 -8.44 -3.12 10.68
C SER A 153 -9.28 -3.05 11.96
N LYS A 154 -8.65 -2.65 13.07
CA LYS A 154 -9.34 -2.41 14.35
C LYS A 154 -10.49 -1.40 14.22
N ILE A 155 -10.30 -0.34 13.44
CA ILE A 155 -11.31 0.73 13.22
C ILE A 155 -12.57 0.18 12.55
N SER A 156 -12.40 -0.77 11.63
CA SER A 156 -13.50 -1.43 10.91
C SER A 156 -14.02 -2.70 11.60
N CYS A 157 -13.49 -3.04 12.78
CA CYS A 157 -13.81 -4.28 13.46
C CYS A 157 -15.23 -4.25 14.02
N ARG A 158 -15.99 -5.33 13.77
CA ARG A 158 -17.31 -5.58 14.37
C ARG A 158 -17.29 -6.71 15.39
N GLY A 159 -16.10 -7.30 15.61
CA GLY A 159 -15.89 -8.39 16.54
C GLY A 159 -15.69 -7.89 17.97
N LYS A 160 -15.86 -8.81 18.92
CA LYS A 160 -15.56 -8.57 20.33
C LYS A 160 -14.06 -8.67 20.59
N LEU A 161 -13.61 -8.13 21.71
CA LEU A 161 -12.22 -8.26 22.17
C LEU A 161 -11.93 -9.74 22.42
N THR A 162 -10.89 -10.27 21.79
CA THR A 162 -10.50 -11.69 21.86
C THR A 162 -9.01 -11.78 22.15
N SER A 163 -8.64 -12.60 23.13
CA SER A 163 -7.25 -12.85 23.50
C SER A 163 -6.52 -13.63 22.40
N ALA A 164 -5.33 -13.17 22.00
CA ALA A 164 -4.45 -13.87 21.07
C ALA A 164 -3.77 -15.08 21.70
N ARG A 165 -3.79 -15.22 23.04
CA ARG A 165 -3.22 -16.38 23.73
C ARG A 165 -4.19 -17.55 23.78
N CYS A 166 -5.45 -17.32 24.17
CA CYS A 166 -6.39 -18.40 24.48
C CYS A 166 -7.66 -18.40 23.62
N ALA A 167 -7.74 -17.54 22.60
CA ALA A 167 -8.92 -17.40 21.72
C ALA A 167 -10.23 -16.99 22.41
N MET A 168 -10.22 -16.75 23.73
CA MET A 168 -11.43 -16.41 24.47
C MET A 168 -11.80 -14.93 24.31
N VAL A 169 -13.10 -14.69 24.28
CA VAL A 169 -13.68 -13.35 24.19
C VAL A 169 -13.72 -12.69 25.58
N GLY A 170 -13.47 -11.38 25.63
CA GLY A 170 -13.74 -10.54 26.80
C GLY A 170 -12.51 -9.96 27.50
N HIS A 171 -11.29 -10.28 27.06
CA HIS A 171 -10.06 -9.74 27.66
C HIS A 171 -8.90 -9.66 26.66
N ASP A 172 -7.88 -8.88 27.01
CA ASP A 172 -6.65 -8.75 26.23
C ASP A 172 -5.65 -9.86 26.59
N SER A 173 -4.70 -10.11 25.70
CA SER A 173 -3.64 -11.10 25.84
C SER A 173 -2.67 -10.76 26.98
N ASP A 174 -2.52 -9.47 27.30
CA ASP A 174 -1.61 -9.01 28.37
C ASP A 174 -2.09 -9.41 29.76
N THR A 175 -3.41 -9.45 29.98
CA THR A 175 -4.03 -9.87 31.24
C THR A 175 -4.41 -11.35 31.24
N CYS A 176 -4.03 -12.10 30.22
CA CYS A 176 -4.42 -13.50 30.04
C CYS A 176 -3.47 -14.46 30.77
N THR A 177 -3.99 -15.15 31.79
CA THR A 177 -3.30 -16.21 32.55
C THR A 177 -3.57 -17.62 32.01
N ALA A 178 -4.46 -17.76 31.03
CA ALA A 178 -4.78 -19.05 30.43
C ALA A 178 -3.60 -19.59 29.58
N ALA A 179 -3.53 -20.92 29.47
CA ALA A 179 -2.56 -21.57 28.61
C ALA A 179 -2.71 -21.11 27.15
N SER A 180 -1.58 -20.91 26.48
CA SER A 180 -1.57 -20.54 25.07
C SER A 180 -2.11 -21.68 24.21
N LEU A 181 -3.14 -21.38 23.42
CA LEU A 181 -3.69 -22.26 22.40
C LEU A 181 -3.13 -21.87 21.04
N CYS A 182 -2.74 -22.86 20.24
CA CYS A 182 -2.50 -22.64 18.82
C CYS A 182 -3.86 -22.42 18.13
N ILE A 183 -3.99 -21.31 17.41
CA ILE A 183 -5.12 -21.02 16.53
C ILE A 183 -4.57 -21.00 15.10
#